data_AF-A0AA88XCM1-F1
#
_entry.id   AF-A0AA88XCM1-F1
#
_cell.length_a   1.000
_cell.length_b   1.000
_cell.length_c   1.000
_cell.angle_alpha   90.00
_cell.angle_beta   90.00
_cell.angle_gamma   90.00
#
_symmetry.space_group_name_H-M   'P 1'
#
loop_
_entity.id
_entity.type
_entity.pdbx_description
1 polymer ?
#
loop_
_entity_poly.entity_id
_entity_poly.type
_entity_poly.pdbx_seq_one_letter_code
_entity_poly.pdbx_strand_id
1 'polypeptide(L)'
;MHTSTPITTPRSSTMVLSKFQSLMMRLMGEISRKQDVILRRLSTLENEHSTILSSVQRLQATQADQTPSIPTVAPDTDHALDSIPEPHRIEMETLRGINSRSFGAGNFAKRLTVRLFPELFGVDDLRLQYSFYGGGCNRKKPLELQRREVIRTYVCYFYPECRPTDTWNAMVVTKINEGLRRPTEKKSRPRKRPSAAVIDIPVPS
;
A
#
# COMPACT_ATOMS: atom_id res chain seq x y z
N MET A 1 44.90 31.51 66.75
CA MET A 1 43.62 30.92 66.30
C MET A 1 43.27 31.63 65.00
N HIS A 2 43.20 31.07 63.79
CA HIS A 2 43.00 29.70 63.31
C HIS A 2 43.82 29.48 62.03
N THR A 3 44.27 28.24 61.84
CA THR A 3 44.97 27.75 60.63
C THR A 3 43.97 27.43 59.52
N SER A 4 44.16 27.98 58.33
CA SER A 4 43.36 27.66 57.13
C SER A 4 43.78 26.31 56.53
N THR A 5 42.85 25.36 56.47
CA THR A 5 43.00 24.10 55.73
C THR A 5 42.56 24.26 54.26
N PRO A 6 43.30 23.73 53.28
CA PRO A 6 42.87 23.76 51.88
C PRO A 6 41.78 22.71 51.61
N ILE A 7 40.67 23.14 51.03
CA ILE A 7 39.59 22.27 50.55
C ILE A 7 40.11 21.47 49.35
N THR A 8 40.41 20.19 49.59
CA THR A 8 40.73 19.23 48.52
C THR A 8 39.41 18.70 47.96
N THR A 9 39.00 19.20 46.80
CA THR A 9 37.89 18.61 46.02
C THR A 9 38.28 17.21 45.52
N PRO A 10 37.35 16.22 45.53
CA PRO A 10 37.69 14.85 45.17
C PRO A 10 37.99 14.74 43.67
N ARG A 11 39.25 14.46 43.36
CA ARG A 11 39.85 14.24 42.02
C ARG A 11 39.11 13.19 41.15
N SER A 12 38.23 12.40 41.76
CA SER A 12 37.44 11.34 41.13
C SER A 12 36.25 11.86 40.30
N SER A 13 35.53 12.88 40.79
CA SER A 13 34.33 13.41 40.11
C SER A 13 34.65 14.16 38.82
N THR A 14 35.80 14.85 38.76
CA THR A 14 36.26 15.55 37.56
C THR A 14 36.71 14.59 36.46
N MET A 15 37.28 13.44 36.83
CA MET A 15 37.64 12.38 35.89
C MET A 15 36.43 11.69 35.27
N VAL A 16 35.34 11.51 36.02
CA VAL A 16 34.10 10.92 35.47
C VAL A 16 33.45 11.88 34.48
N LEU A 17 33.40 13.17 34.81
CA LEU A 17 32.86 14.20 33.92
C LEU A 17 33.67 14.34 32.63
N SER A 18 35.01 14.29 32.70
CA SER A 18 35.86 14.37 31.50
C SER A 18 35.72 13.15 30.60
N LYS A 19 35.57 11.94 31.17
CA LYS A 19 35.29 10.72 30.42
C LYS A 19 33.94 10.79 29.72
N PHE A 20 32.91 11.28 30.42
CA PHE A 20 31.58 11.50 29.83
C PHE A 20 31.64 12.52 28.68
N GLN A 21 32.33 13.65 28.87
CA GLN A 21 32.50 14.66 27.83
C GLN A 21 33.27 14.11 26.61
N SER A 22 34.30 13.28 26.82
CA SER A 22 35.03 12.62 25.74
C SER A 22 34.15 11.61 24.98
N LEU A 23 33.31 10.86 25.68
CA LEU A 23 32.36 9.94 25.06
C LEU A 23 31.31 10.68 24.23
N MET A 24 30.76 11.78 24.74
CA MET A 24 29.81 12.62 24.02
C MET A 24 30.44 13.24 22.76
N MET A 25 31.69 13.72 22.83
CA MET A 25 32.42 14.22 21.67
C MET A 25 32.61 13.14 20.58
N ARG A 26 32.92 11.90 20.98
CA ARG A 26 33.05 10.77 20.05
C ARG A 26 31.71 10.41 19.41
N LEU A 27 30.65 10.36 20.22
CA LEU A 27 29.30 10.06 19.74
C LEU A 27 28.79 11.13 18.78
N MET A 28 28.95 12.42 19.13
CA MET A 28 28.60 13.53 18.24
C MET A 28 29.40 13.46 16.94
N GLY A 29 30.70 13.17 17.00
CA GLY A 29 31.52 12.99 15.79
C GLY A 29 31.09 11.80 14.92
N GLU A 30 30.60 10.71 15.49
CA GLU A 30 30.00 9.60 14.73
C GLU A 30 28.66 9.97 14.11
N ILE A 31 27.82 10.70 14.84
CA ILE A 31 26.52 11.17 14.33
C ILE A 31 26.72 12.14 13.18
N SER A 32 27.60 13.14 13.31
CA SER A 32 27.92 14.09 12.24
C SER A 32 28.45 13.39 10.99
N ARG A 33 29.36 12.42 11.14
CA ARG A 33 29.86 11.64 10.00
C ARG A 33 28.77 10.83 9.30
N LYS A 34 27.88 10.19 10.07
CA LYS A 34 26.74 9.45 9.50
C LYS A 34 25.77 10.41 8.80
N GLN A 35 25.52 11.58 9.36
CA GLN A 35 24.69 12.62 8.77
C GLN A 35 25.28 13.12 7.45
N ASP A 36 26.59 13.37 7.38
CA ASP A 36 27.27 13.78 6.15
C ASP A 36 27.16 12.71 5.05
N VAL A 37 27.29 11.43 5.40
CA VAL A 37 27.12 10.32 4.44
C VAL A 37 25.70 10.29 3.90
N ILE A 38 24.69 10.46 4.76
CA ILE A 38 23.28 10.49 4.35
C ILE A 38 23.02 11.68 3.43
N LEU A 39 23.48 12.88 3.79
CA LEU A 39 23.30 14.09 2.99
C LEU A 39 23.96 13.97 1.61
N ARG A 40 25.17 13.40 1.54
CA ARG A 40 25.83 13.13 0.25
C ARG A 40 25.04 12.15 -0.60
N ARG A 41 24.51 11.08 0.01
CA ARG A 41 23.70 10.08 -0.72
C ARG A 41 22.40 10.67 -1.22
N LEU A 42 21.73 11.49 -0.41
CA LEU A 42 20.52 12.22 -0.82
C LEU A 42 20.81 13.14 -2.00
N SER A 43 21.89 13.92 -1.94
CA SER A 43 22.31 14.79 -3.05
C SER A 43 22.59 13.98 -4.33
N THR A 44 23.18 12.79 -4.22
CA THR A 44 23.40 11.91 -5.39
C THR A 44 22.07 11.44 -5.99
N LEU A 45 21.12 11.01 -5.15
CA LEU A 45 19.81 10.58 -5.60
C LEU A 45 19.00 11.72 -6.23
N GLU A 46 19.09 12.93 -5.69
CA GLU A 46 18.45 14.13 -6.27
C GLU A 46 19.03 14.46 -7.65
N ASN A 47 20.35 14.36 -7.81
CA ASN A 47 21.01 14.57 -9.10
C ASN A 47 20.64 13.48 -10.13
N GLU A 48 20.57 12.22 -9.70
CA GLU A 48 20.10 11.11 -10.54
C GLU A 48 18.66 11.34 -10.98
N HIS A 49 17.77 11.72 -10.06
CA HIS A 49 16.37 12.02 -10.37
C HIS A 49 16.24 13.19 -11.37
N SER A 50 17.00 14.26 -11.18
CA SER A 50 17.02 15.41 -12.11
C SER A 50 17.57 15.02 -13.50
N THR A 51 18.55 14.12 -13.54
CA THR A 51 19.11 13.56 -14.79
C THR A 51 18.09 12.68 -15.52
N ILE A 52 17.32 11.88 -14.78
CA ILE A 52 16.24 11.05 -15.33
C ILE A 52 15.14 11.96 -15.90
N LEU A 53 14.68 12.95 -15.14
CA LEU A 53 13.63 13.88 -15.60
C LEU A 53 14.06 14.64 -16.87
N SER A 54 15.28 15.19 -16.90
CA SER A 54 15.79 15.87 -18.10
C SER A 54 15.94 14.92 -19.30
N SER A 55 16.27 13.66 -19.07
CA SER A 55 16.33 12.65 -20.14
C SER A 55 14.94 12.27 -20.64
N VAL A 56 13.96 12.12 -19.75
CA VAL A 56 12.54 11.92 -20.12
C VAL A 56 12.01 13.11 -20.92
N GLN A 57 12.31 14.34 -20.50
CA GLN A 57 11.92 15.56 -21.22
C GLN A 57 12.50 15.60 -22.65
N ARG A 58 13.77 15.20 -22.82
CA ARG A 58 14.41 15.12 -24.14
C ARG A 58 13.77 14.05 -25.03
N LEU A 59 13.45 12.88 -24.49
CA LEU A 59 12.76 11.82 -25.23
C LEU A 59 11.34 12.25 -25.64
N GLN A 60 10.65 13.00 -24.80
CA GLN A 60 9.35 13.60 -25.13
C GLN A 60 9.45 14.67 -26.22
N ALA A 61 10.51 15.50 -26.20
CA ALA A 61 10.74 16.53 -27.21
C ALA A 61 11.06 15.94 -28.60
N THR A 62 11.75 14.79 -28.67
CA THR A 62 11.98 14.09 -29.95
C THR A 62 10.72 13.44 -30.54
N GLN A 63 9.67 13.29 -29.75
CA GLN A 63 8.38 12.75 -30.19
C GLN A 63 7.41 13.85 -30.65
N ALA A 64 7.74 15.13 -30.44
CA ALA A 64 6.89 16.28 -30.77
C ALA A 64 6.98 16.74 -32.24
N ASP A 65 7.88 16.17 -33.06
CA ASP A 65 8.01 16.51 -34.49
C ASP A 65 7.36 15.45 -35.43
N GLN A 66 6.61 14.50 -34.86
CA GLN A 66 5.66 13.67 -35.58
C GLN A 66 4.29 13.75 -34.89
N THR A 67 3.71 14.94 -34.88
CA THR A 67 2.25 15.12 -34.77
C THR A 67 1.65 15.12 -36.18
N PRO A 68 1.09 14.00 -36.68
CA PRO A 68 -0.18 14.14 -37.35
C PRO A 68 -1.15 14.63 -36.27
N SER A 69 -1.74 15.79 -36.52
CA SER A 69 -2.87 16.33 -35.75
C SER A 69 -3.97 15.28 -35.64
N ILE A 70 -3.94 14.49 -34.56
CA ILE A 70 -5.08 13.71 -34.11
C ILE A 70 -6.02 14.72 -33.45
N PRO A 71 -7.27 14.84 -33.92
CA PRO A 71 -8.25 15.71 -33.29
C PRO A 71 -8.36 15.39 -31.81
N THR A 72 -8.49 16.43 -30.99
CA THR A 72 -9.00 16.36 -29.62
C THR A 72 -10.35 15.66 -29.63
N VAL A 73 -10.34 14.33 -29.54
CA VAL A 73 -11.50 13.53 -29.16
C VAL A 73 -11.17 13.05 -27.76
N ALA A 74 -11.87 13.62 -26.78
CA ALA A 74 -11.93 13.05 -25.44
C ALA A 74 -12.14 11.53 -25.59
N PRO A 75 -11.39 10.66 -24.89
CA PRO A 75 -11.59 9.24 -25.06
C PRO A 75 -13.04 8.95 -24.70
N ASP A 76 -13.80 8.51 -25.69
CA ASP A 76 -15.20 8.15 -25.61
C ASP A 76 -15.36 7.16 -24.46
N THR A 77 -15.62 7.69 -23.26
CA THR A 77 -15.69 6.87 -22.05
C THR A 77 -16.92 5.97 -22.14
N ASP A 78 -17.90 6.35 -22.96
CA ASP A 78 -19.10 5.58 -23.25
C ASP A 78 -18.84 4.33 -24.11
N HIS A 79 -17.85 4.33 -25.02
CA HIS A 79 -17.54 3.16 -25.86
C HIS A 79 -16.53 2.18 -25.25
N ALA A 80 -15.85 2.57 -24.16
CA ALA A 80 -14.85 1.70 -23.51
C ALA A 80 -15.48 0.38 -23.02
N LEU A 81 -16.75 0.39 -22.61
CA LEU A 81 -17.46 -0.80 -22.16
C LEU A 81 -17.82 -1.76 -23.31
N ASP A 82 -17.90 -1.26 -24.56
CA ASP A 82 -18.22 -2.08 -25.73
C ASP A 82 -17.07 -3.02 -26.12
N SER A 83 -15.84 -2.69 -25.71
CA SER A 83 -14.65 -3.51 -25.93
C SER A 83 -14.58 -4.75 -25.02
N ILE A 84 -15.46 -4.86 -24.01
CA ILE A 84 -15.46 -5.96 -23.05
C ILE A 84 -16.09 -7.21 -23.69
N PRO A 85 -15.40 -8.37 -23.66
CA PRO A 85 -15.95 -9.61 -24.20
C PRO A 85 -17.26 -10.01 -23.50
N GLU A 86 -18.23 -10.52 -24.26
CA GLU A 86 -19.55 -10.97 -23.78
C GLU A 86 -19.58 -11.75 -22.45
N PRO A 87 -18.72 -12.75 -22.19
CA PRO A 87 -18.77 -13.47 -20.91
C PRO A 87 -18.51 -12.58 -19.68
N HIS A 88 -17.95 -11.40 -19.87
CA HIS A 88 -17.63 -10.43 -18.82
C HIS A 88 -18.46 -9.14 -18.93
N ARG A 89 -19.42 -9.06 -19.87
CA ARG A 89 -20.28 -7.90 -20.02
C ARG A 89 -21.29 -7.85 -18.86
N ILE A 90 -21.39 -6.70 -18.21
CA ILE A 90 -22.35 -6.42 -17.14
C ILE A 90 -23.23 -5.27 -17.65
N GLU A 91 -24.54 -5.47 -17.56
CA GLU A 91 -25.51 -4.43 -17.89
C GLU A 91 -25.29 -3.16 -17.05
N MET A 92 -25.43 -2.00 -17.67
CA MET A 92 -25.18 -0.69 -17.05
C MET A 92 -25.98 -0.49 -15.74
N GLU A 93 -27.25 -0.93 -15.70
CA GLU A 93 -28.08 -0.84 -14.50
C GLU A 93 -27.49 -1.66 -13.33
N THR A 94 -27.14 -2.92 -13.61
CA THR A 94 -26.47 -3.80 -12.63
C THR A 94 -25.16 -3.20 -12.15
N LEU A 95 -24.37 -2.66 -13.08
CA LEU A 95 -23.08 -2.07 -12.80
C LEU A 95 -23.19 -0.83 -11.89
N ARG A 96 -24.14 0.08 -12.18
CA ARG A 96 -24.49 1.22 -11.31
C ARG A 96 -25.02 0.75 -9.96
N GLY A 97 -25.78 -0.34 -9.92
CA GLY A 97 -26.26 -0.98 -8.69
C GLY A 97 -25.11 -1.53 -7.82
N ILE A 98 -24.02 -2.03 -8.42
CA ILE A 98 -22.82 -2.43 -7.69
C ILE A 98 -22.07 -1.20 -7.19
N ASN A 99 -21.93 -0.16 -8.04
CA ASN A 99 -21.20 1.07 -7.70
C ASN A 99 -21.85 1.84 -6.56
N SER A 100 -23.16 2.08 -6.61
CA SER A 100 -23.92 2.81 -5.59
C SER A 100 -23.80 2.21 -4.19
N ARG A 101 -23.69 0.89 -4.09
CA ARG A 101 -23.53 0.18 -2.81
C ARG A 101 -22.07 0.14 -2.34
N SER A 102 -21.11 0.62 -3.12
CA SER A 102 -19.67 0.50 -2.88
C SER A 102 -19.10 1.78 -2.29
N PHE A 103 -18.37 1.65 -1.17
CA PHE A 103 -17.69 2.78 -0.54
C PHE A 103 -16.34 3.07 -1.23
N GLY A 104 -16.39 3.58 -2.47
CA GLY A 104 -15.24 3.97 -3.28
C GLY A 104 -14.67 2.87 -4.19
N ALA A 105 -13.70 3.28 -5.04
CA ALA A 105 -13.16 2.49 -6.15
C ALA A 105 -12.66 1.09 -5.74
N GLY A 106 -11.93 0.98 -4.62
CA GLY A 106 -11.41 -0.31 -4.17
C GLY A 106 -12.48 -1.30 -3.71
N ASN A 107 -13.54 -0.81 -3.05
CA ASN A 107 -14.68 -1.64 -2.67
C ASN A 107 -15.52 -2.06 -3.88
N PHE A 108 -15.68 -1.13 -4.83
CA PHE A 108 -16.33 -1.40 -6.11
C PHE A 108 -15.58 -2.50 -6.89
N ALA A 109 -14.26 -2.36 -7.05
CA ALA A 109 -13.41 -3.33 -7.72
C ALA A 109 -13.44 -4.72 -7.06
N LYS A 110 -13.45 -4.77 -5.73
CA LYS A 110 -13.58 -6.03 -5.00
C LYS A 110 -14.90 -6.73 -5.31
N ARG A 111 -16.02 -5.99 -5.33
CA ARG A 111 -17.34 -6.55 -5.65
C ARG A 111 -17.44 -6.98 -7.11
N LEU A 112 -16.87 -6.19 -8.02
CA LEU A 112 -16.75 -6.57 -9.43
C LEU A 112 -15.99 -7.88 -9.59
N THR A 113 -14.87 -8.04 -8.89
CA THR A 113 -14.04 -9.26 -8.98
C THR A 113 -14.82 -10.50 -8.57
N VAL A 114 -15.65 -10.41 -7.51
CA VAL A 114 -16.54 -11.51 -7.09
C VAL A 114 -17.64 -11.77 -8.13
N ARG A 115 -18.20 -10.72 -8.73
CA ARG A 115 -19.29 -10.83 -9.73
C ARG A 115 -18.82 -11.39 -11.08
N LEU A 116 -17.62 -11.00 -11.51
CA LEU A 116 -17.02 -11.37 -12.79
C LEU A 116 -16.35 -12.73 -12.74
N PHE A 117 -15.74 -13.09 -11.61
CA PHE A 117 -14.95 -14.31 -11.46
C PHE A 117 -15.42 -15.13 -10.25
N PRO A 118 -16.71 -15.55 -10.20
CA PRO A 118 -17.26 -16.29 -9.08
C PRO A 118 -16.52 -17.62 -8.82
N GLU A 119 -15.93 -18.22 -9.85
CA GLU A 119 -15.10 -19.43 -9.76
C GLU A 119 -13.90 -19.27 -8.82
N LEU A 120 -13.37 -18.06 -8.65
CA LEU A 120 -12.28 -17.79 -7.70
C LEU A 120 -12.76 -17.85 -6.24
N PHE A 121 -14.06 -17.66 -6.01
CA PHE A 121 -14.69 -17.58 -4.68
C PHE A 121 -15.56 -18.80 -4.37
N GLY A 122 -15.47 -19.86 -5.19
CA GLY A 122 -16.16 -21.12 -4.97
C GLY A 122 -15.61 -21.94 -3.79
N VAL A 123 -16.10 -23.17 -3.66
CA VAL A 123 -15.76 -24.08 -2.53
C VAL A 123 -14.26 -24.33 -2.41
N ASP A 124 -13.55 -24.38 -3.53
CA ASP A 124 -12.10 -24.63 -3.59
C ASP A 124 -11.25 -23.40 -3.24
N ASP A 125 -11.88 -22.25 -2.99
CA ASP A 125 -11.22 -21.01 -2.57
C ASP A 125 -10.02 -20.63 -3.47
N LEU A 126 -10.13 -20.87 -4.79
CA LEU A 126 -9.03 -20.72 -5.76
C LEU A 126 -8.32 -19.37 -5.67
N ARG A 127 -9.03 -18.29 -5.33
CA ARG A 127 -8.45 -16.95 -5.09
C ARG A 127 -7.25 -16.94 -4.16
N LEU A 128 -7.14 -17.88 -3.21
CA LEU A 128 -6.03 -17.95 -2.27
C LEU A 128 -4.70 -18.23 -2.97
N GLN A 129 -4.75 -18.88 -4.14
CA GLN A 129 -3.59 -19.15 -4.99
C GLN A 129 -3.19 -17.92 -5.83
N TYR A 130 -4.03 -16.89 -5.89
CA TYR A 130 -3.86 -15.74 -6.77
C TYR A 130 -3.60 -14.43 -6.01
N SER A 131 -2.93 -13.52 -6.69
CA SER A 131 -2.88 -12.09 -6.39
C SER A 131 -2.98 -11.31 -7.69
N PHE A 132 -3.26 -10.01 -7.61
CA PHE A 132 -3.50 -9.21 -8.80
C PHE A 132 -2.33 -9.29 -9.79
N TYR A 133 -1.09 -9.02 -9.36
CA TYR A 133 0.11 -9.10 -10.20
C TYR A 133 1.00 -10.33 -9.96
N GLY A 134 0.58 -11.26 -9.10
CA GLY A 134 1.39 -12.41 -8.71
C GLY A 134 2.45 -12.09 -7.64
N GLY A 135 3.25 -13.09 -7.30
CA GLY A 135 4.43 -12.95 -6.44
C GLY A 135 4.15 -13.06 -4.93
N GLY A 136 4.96 -12.35 -4.15
CA GLY A 136 4.97 -12.41 -2.68
C GLY A 136 5.63 -13.67 -2.11
N CYS A 137 5.65 -13.77 -0.77
CA CYS A 137 6.26 -14.89 -0.04
C CYS A 137 5.65 -16.26 -0.39
N ASN A 138 4.37 -16.27 -0.78
CA ASN A 138 3.63 -17.50 -1.07
C ASN A 138 3.62 -17.88 -2.56
N ARG A 139 4.46 -17.24 -3.40
CA ARG A 139 4.55 -17.48 -4.85
C ARG A 139 3.18 -17.54 -5.55
N LYS A 140 2.31 -16.58 -5.24
CA LYS A 140 0.95 -16.55 -5.79
C LYS A 140 0.97 -16.30 -7.29
N LYS A 141 0.04 -16.91 -8.02
CA LYS A 141 -0.17 -16.70 -9.45
C LYS A 141 -0.76 -15.31 -9.72
N PRO A 142 -0.38 -14.62 -10.82
CA PRO A 142 -1.07 -13.41 -11.25
C PRO A 142 -2.46 -13.75 -11.77
N LEU A 143 -3.40 -12.81 -11.63
CA LEU A 143 -4.64 -12.88 -12.42
C LEU A 143 -4.30 -12.77 -13.91
N GLU A 144 -5.03 -13.50 -14.73
CA GLU A 144 -4.90 -13.47 -16.18
C GLU A 144 -5.07 -12.02 -16.67
N LEU A 145 -4.31 -11.65 -17.71
CA LEU A 145 -4.29 -10.27 -18.21
C LEU A 145 -5.70 -9.77 -18.53
N GLN A 146 -6.49 -10.58 -19.23
CA GLN A 146 -7.88 -10.26 -19.57
C GLN A 146 -8.73 -9.94 -18.34
N ARG A 147 -8.59 -10.70 -17.24
CA ARG A 147 -9.33 -10.43 -16.01
C ARG A 147 -8.97 -9.07 -15.41
N ARG A 148 -7.68 -8.72 -15.44
CA ARG A 148 -7.19 -7.43 -14.93
C ARG A 148 -7.69 -6.26 -15.77
N GLU A 149 -7.65 -6.39 -17.10
CA GLU A 149 -8.12 -5.35 -18.02
C GLU A 149 -9.61 -5.10 -17.86
N VAL A 150 -10.44 -6.15 -17.79
CA VAL A 150 -11.89 -6.00 -17.57
C VAL A 150 -12.18 -5.26 -16.27
N ILE A 151 -11.51 -5.61 -15.16
CA ILE A 151 -11.68 -4.90 -13.88
C ILE A 151 -11.28 -3.42 -14.05
N ARG A 152 -10.14 -3.16 -14.71
CA ARG A 152 -9.63 -1.80 -14.92
C ARG A 152 -10.59 -0.95 -15.75
N THR A 153 -11.13 -1.49 -16.84
CA THR A 153 -12.11 -0.80 -17.68
C THR A 153 -13.33 -0.37 -16.88
N TYR A 154 -13.95 -1.28 -16.12
CA TYR A 154 -15.13 -0.94 -15.31
C TYR A 154 -14.82 0.06 -14.19
N VAL A 155 -13.69 -0.10 -13.49
CA VAL A 155 -13.33 0.81 -12.40
C VAL A 155 -13.03 2.20 -12.94
N CYS A 156 -12.24 2.32 -14.02
CA CYS A 156 -11.90 3.60 -14.63
C CYS A 156 -13.08 4.29 -15.33
N TYR A 157 -14.18 3.57 -15.60
CA TYR A 157 -15.43 4.15 -16.08
C TYR A 157 -16.12 4.99 -14.98
N PHE A 158 -16.20 4.50 -13.74
CA PHE A 158 -16.81 5.23 -12.61
C PHE A 158 -15.83 6.09 -11.82
N TYR A 159 -14.54 5.72 -11.84
CA TYR A 159 -13.48 6.37 -11.08
C TYR A 159 -12.29 6.72 -12.00
N PRO A 160 -12.44 7.72 -12.88
CA PRO A 160 -11.39 8.14 -13.82
C PRO A 160 -10.07 8.51 -13.14
N GLU A 161 -10.13 8.99 -11.90
CA GLU A 161 -8.97 9.32 -11.07
C GLU A 161 -8.09 8.11 -10.72
N CYS A 162 -8.61 6.88 -10.90
CA CYS A 162 -7.86 5.64 -10.73
C CYS A 162 -7.06 5.22 -11.96
N ARG A 163 -7.11 5.97 -13.08
CA ARG A 163 -6.30 5.66 -14.29
C ARG A 163 -4.79 5.68 -14.03
N PRO A 164 -4.20 6.64 -13.29
CA PRO A 164 -2.78 6.62 -12.98
C PRO A 164 -2.37 5.35 -12.22
N THR A 165 -1.23 4.76 -12.58
CA THR A 165 -0.76 3.48 -12.03
C THR A 165 -0.58 3.52 -10.51
N ASP A 166 -0.11 4.63 -9.96
CA ASP A 166 0.12 4.75 -8.52
C ASP A 166 -1.20 4.75 -7.73
N THR A 167 -2.18 5.55 -8.18
CA THR A 167 -3.53 5.57 -7.60
C THR A 167 -4.21 4.21 -7.75
N TRP A 168 -4.11 3.58 -8.93
CA TRP A 168 -4.61 2.23 -9.19
C TRP A 168 -4.05 1.21 -8.19
N ASN A 169 -2.72 1.22 -7.98
CA ASN A 169 -2.06 0.29 -7.09
C ASN A 169 -2.48 0.51 -5.62
N ALA A 170 -2.50 1.77 -5.19
CA ALA A 170 -2.84 2.13 -3.82
C ALA A 170 -4.31 1.84 -3.50
N MET A 171 -5.24 2.27 -4.35
CA MET A 171 -6.68 2.25 -4.06
C MET A 171 -7.36 0.94 -4.46
N VAL A 172 -6.96 0.36 -5.59
CA VAL A 172 -7.71 -0.73 -6.23
C VAL A 172 -7.00 -2.07 -6.00
N VAL A 173 -5.74 -2.18 -6.41
CA VAL A 173 -4.98 -3.44 -6.34
C VAL A 173 -4.85 -3.93 -4.91
N THR A 174 -4.55 -3.03 -3.97
CA THR A 174 -4.48 -3.37 -2.54
C THR A 174 -5.80 -3.99 -2.04
N LYS A 175 -6.95 -3.39 -2.39
CA LYS A 175 -8.27 -3.88 -1.96
C LYS A 175 -8.70 -5.19 -2.61
N ILE A 176 -8.36 -5.40 -3.88
CA ILE A 176 -8.58 -6.70 -4.52
C ILE A 176 -7.73 -7.77 -3.84
N ASN A 177 -6.44 -7.50 -3.60
CA ASN A 177 -5.54 -8.44 -2.93
C ASN A 177 -5.96 -8.77 -1.50
N GLU A 178 -6.54 -7.82 -0.75
CA GLU A 178 -7.18 -8.12 0.54
C GLU A 178 -8.27 -9.18 0.40
N GLY A 179 -9.12 -9.08 -0.64
CA GLY A 179 -10.16 -10.06 -0.94
C GLY A 179 -9.61 -11.43 -1.36
N LEU A 180 -8.55 -11.45 -2.16
CA LEU A 180 -7.89 -12.69 -2.62
C LEU A 180 -7.07 -13.39 -1.51
N ARG A 181 -6.79 -12.72 -0.40
CA ARG A 181 -6.05 -13.30 0.75
C ARG A 181 -6.95 -13.91 1.81
N ARG A 182 -8.19 -13.44 1.96
CA ARG A 182 -9.09 -13.87 3.04
C ARG A 182 -9.77 -15.20 2.67
N PRO A 183 -9.59 -16.28 3.48
CA PRO A 183 -10.40 -17.49 3.35
C PRO A 183 -11.88 -17.16 3.54
N THR A 184 -12.78 -17.91 2.91
CA THR A 184 -14.21 -17.73 3.17
C THR A 184 -14.40 -18.16 4.61
N GLU A 185 -15.04 -17.33 5.43
CA GLU A 185 -15.38 -17.73 6.81
C GLU A 185 -16.45 -18.81 6.76
N LYS A 186 -16.06 -20.05 6.42
CA LYS A 186 -16.82 -21.28 6.64
C LYS A 186 -16.01 -22.22 7.51
N LYS A 187 -15.74 -21.74 8.72
CA LYS A 187 -15.75 -22.51 9.96
C LYS A 187 -15.94 -21.47 11.05
N SER A 188 -17.20 -21.20 11.38
CA SER A 188 -17.55 -20.81 12.74
C SER A 188 -16.92 -21.86 13.65
N ARG A 189 -15.69 -21.63 14.12
CA ARG A 189 -15.23 -22.31 15.32
C ARG A 189 -16.32 -22.01 16.34
N PRO A 190 -16.99 -23.00 16.93
CA PRO A 190 -17.90 -22.71 18.02
C PRO A 190 -17.06 -21.93 19.02
N ARG A 191 -17.42 -20.67 19.26
CA ARG A 191 -16.88 -19.93 20.39
C ARG A 191 -17.25 -20.81 21.58
N LYS A 192 -16.29 -21.55 22.14
CA LYS A 192 -16.47 -22.14 23.46
C LYS A 192 -16.79 -20.96 24.35
N ARG A 193 -18.07 -20.77 24.67
CA ARG A 193 -18.45 -19.88 25.76
C ARG A 193 -17.67 -20.42 26.97
N PRO A 194 -16.89 -19.61 27.69
CA PRO A 194 -16.45 -20.06 29.00
C PRO A 194 -17.71 -20.43 29.76
N SER A 195 -17.78 -21.68 30.22
CA SER A 195 -18.87 -22.16 31.07
C SER A 195 -18.99 -21.16 32.21
N ALA A 196 -20.14 -20.50 32.30
CA ALA A 196 -20.44 -19.67 33.44
C ALA A 196 -20.35 -20.59 34.66
N ALA A 197 -19.32 -20.37 35.49
CA ALA A 197 -19.33 -20.92 36.82
C ALA A 197 -20.55 -20.30 37.51
N VAL A 198 -21.54 -21.14 37.80
CA VAL A 198 -22.66 -20.79 38.67
C VAL A 198 -22.01 -20.53 40.03
N ILE A 199 -21.83 -19.26 40.36
CA ILE A 199 -21.48 -18.85 41.72
C ILE A 199 -22.82 -18.84 42.45
N ASP A 200 -23.06 -19.91 43.19
CA ASP A 200 -24.19 -20.03 44.11
C ASP A 200 -23.92 -19.05 45.27
N ILE A 201 -24.70 -17.97 45.34
CA ILE A 201 -24.63 -17.01 46.44
C ILE A 201 -25.76 -17.40 47.42
N PRO A 202 -25.45 -17.83 48.65
CA PRO A 202 -26.48 -18.17 49.61
C PRO A 202 -27.16 -16.88 50.12
N VAL A 203 -28.49 -16.84 50.01
CA VAL A 203 -29.33 -15.78 50.57
C VAL A 203 -29.46 -16.01 52.08
N PRO A 204 -29.16 -15.03 52.94
CA PRO A 204 -29.34 -15.18 54.38
C PRO A 204 -30.82 -15.06 54.76
N SER A 205 -31.23 -15.88 55.73
CA SER A 205 -32.58 -15.95 56.31
C SER A 205 -33.01 -14.68 57.03
#